data_AF-A0AAN8VFP4-F1
#
_entry.id   AF-A0AAN8VFP4-F1
#
_cell.length_a   1.000
_cell.length_b   1.000
_cell.length_c   1.000
_cell.angle_alpha   90.00
_cell.angle_beta   90.00
_cell.angle_gamma   90.00
#
_symmetry.space_group_name_H-M   'P 1'
#
loop_
_entity.id
_entity.type
_entity.pdbx_description
1 polymer ?
#
loop_
_entity_poly.entity_id
_entity_poly.type
_entity_poly.pdbx_seq_one_letter_code
_entity_poly.pdbx_strand_id
1 'polypeptide(L)'
;MSQIRQPFLLSLFISLSFLSLLFLFNSPPIPLPTSTTASFSSLTENLSLSSLSFPPPPRIAYFITGSSGDGSRILRLLYSIFHPRNYYLIHLDHKASMLQRAELALAVKSVKGFGVGENVNVIGKADVMNYEGSTPISVILHGASILLRLNQDWDWFVNLDASDYPLISQDDFLHVMSFVPRDLNFIQHTSKTGWNEHQRIIQVTVDPGLYLGTRGNIFVGTKKRTIPTAFTFFTGSPHVILSRSLVEFSILGLDNFPRTLLLFFSNIKSSHKGYFQTLACNSKNFSNTVVNSNLRLVAWDNPPGKEPRNLRVSDWNRLLGSGVAFAGPFLPNDPVLDKIDPAVLNRKRGRISPGGWCLGETGFGRDPCTQWGDTNVLRPGPGAGRFEKHLLRLLENGTFHSRMCIK
;
A
#
# COMPACT_ATOMS: atom_id res chain seq x y z
N MET A 1 -25.65 28.20 60.65
CA MET A 1 -26.60 28.92 59.77
C MET A 1 -25.82 29.27 58.51
N SER A 2 -26.16 28.87 57.28
CA SER A 2 -27.46 28.58 56.71
C SER A 2 -27.45 27.32 55.83
N GLN A 3 -28.51 26.52 56.00
CA GLN A 3 -28.99 25.52 55.06
C GLN A 3 -29.47 26.24 53.78
N ILE A 4 -29.11 25.74 52.60
CA ILE A 4 -29.93 25.66 51.36
C ILE A 4 -29.12 24.76 50.41
N ARG A 5 -29.33 23.44 50.46
CA ARG A 5 -29.02 22.47 49.39
C ARG A 5 -29.73 21.15 49.70
N GLN A 6 -31.01 21.05 49.35
CA GLN A 6 -31.70 19.76 49.33
C GLN A 6 -32.91 19.66 48.36
N PRO A 7 -33.68 20.72 48.02
CA PRO A 7 -34.85 20.52 47.15
C PRO A 7 -34.50 20.42 45.64
N PHE A 8 -33.36 20.97 45.19
CA PHE A 8 -33.01 20.96 43.76
C PHE A 8 -32.48 19.61 43.26
N LEU A 9 -31.68 18.91 44.07
CA LEU A 9 -31.11 17.61 43.71
C LEU A 9 -32.19 16.52 43.64
N LEU A 10 -33.20 16.56 44.52
CA LEU A 10 -34.30 15.60 44.49
C LEU A 10 -35.16 15.75 43.21
N SER A 11 -35.38 17.00 42.75
CA SER A 11 -36.17 17.24 41.52
C SER A 11 -35.49 16.69 40.26
N LEU A 12 -34.15 16.73 40.20
CA LEU A 12 -33.38 16.25 39.05
C LEU A 12 -33.40 14.72 38.93
N PHE A 13 -33.37 14.00 40.06
CA PHE A 13 -33.46 12.54 40.09
C PHE A 13 -34.87 12.04 39.74
N ILE A 14 -35.92 12.78 40.10
CA ILE A 14 -37.31 12.43 39.75
C ILE A 14 -37.56 12.67 38.25
N SER A 15 -36.97 13.71 37.64
CA SER A 15 -37.10 13.94 36.20
C SER A 15 -36.37 12.90 35.33
N LEU A 16 -35.22 12.39 35.78
CA LEU A 16 -34.44 11.39 35.05
C LEU A 16 -35.07 9.98 35.13
N SER A 17 -35.72 9.65 36.24
CA SER A 17 -36.46 8.38 36.40
C SER A 17 -37.76 8.34 35.61
N PHE A 18 -38.46 9.48 35.45
CA PHE A 18 -39.64 9.56 34.57
C PHE A 18 -39.28 9.40 33.08
N LEU A 19 -38.12 9.91 32.66
CA LEU A 19 -37.63 9.75 31.29
C LEU A 19 -37.23 8.30 30.98
N SER A 20 -36.69 7.56 31.96
CA SER A 20 -36.33 6.14 31.76
C SER A 20 -37.54 5.21 31.73
N LEU A 21 -38.63 5.53 32.45
CA LEU A 21 -39.87 4.77 32.36
C LEU A 21 -40.54 4.90 30.98
N LEU A 22 -40.49 6.08 30.35
CA LEU A 22 -41.07 6.29 29.01
C LEU A 22 -40.37 5.47 27.91
N PHE A 23 -39.08 5.15 28.07
CA PHE A 23 -38.35 4.26 27.15
C PHE A 23 -38.70 2.77 27.34
N LEU A 24 -39.12 2.36 28.54
CA LEU A 24 -39.53 0.97 28.80
C LEU A 24 -40.93 0.65 28.23
N PHE A 25 -41.82 1.63 28.11
CA PHE A 25 -43.18 1.43 27.60
C PHE A 25 -43.34 1.55 26.07
N ASN A 26 -42.30 1.97 25.34
CA ASN A 26 -42.35 2.15 23.87
C ASN A 26 -41.42 1.21 23.08
N SER A 27 -40.93 0.14 23.71
CA SER A 27 -40.16 -0.88 23.00
C SER A 27 -41.10 -1.88 22.30
N PRO A 28 -40.92 -2.18 21.00
CA PRO A 28 -41.71 -3.22 20.33
C PRO A 28 -41.39 -4.59 20.96
N PRO A 29 -42.36 -5.52 21.03
CA PRO A 29 -42.16 -6.80 21.71
C PRO A 29 -41.12 -7.66 20.99
N ILE A 30 -40.17 -8.18 21.77
CA ILE A 30 -39.21 -9.21 21.36
C ILE A 30 -39.99 -10.53 21.19
N PRO A 31 -39.94 -11.22 20.04
CA PRO A 31 -40.60 -12.51 19.91
C PRO A 31 -39.81 -13.60 20.65
N LEU A 32 -40.49 -14.32 21.54
CA LEU A 32 -39.98 -15.52 22.22
C LEU A 32 -39.90 -16.71 21.23
N PRO A 33 -38.94 -17.64 21.36
CA PRO A 33 -38.83 -18.76 20.46
C PRO A 33 -39.87 -19.83 20.82
N THR A 34 -40.84 -20.06 19.94
CA THR A 34 -41.74 -21.21 20.01
C THR A 34 -41.02 -22.45 19.49
N SER A 35 -40.91 -23.45 20.35
CA SER A 35 -40.54 -24.82 20.03
C SER A 35 -41.61 -25.47 19.14
N THR A 36 -41.33 -25.60 17.85
CA THR A 36 -42.10 -26.45 16.94
C THR A 36 -41.23 -27.55 16.38
N THR A 37 -41.70 -28.76 16.67
CA THR A 37 -41.29 -30.08 16.18
C THR A 37 -40.81 -30.09 14.73
N ALA A 38 -39.62 -30.67 14.52
CA ALA A 38 -39.09 -30.96 13.21
C ALA A 38 -39.96 -32.00 12.49
N SER A 39 -40.77 -31.54 11.53
CA SER A 39 -41.31 -32.39 10.47
C SER A 39 -40.36 -32.32 9.27
N PHE A 40 -39.65 -33.43 9.04
CA PHE A 40 -38.88 -33.67 7.84
C PHE A 40 -39.82 -33.68 6.62
N SER A 41 -39.90 -32.57 5.89
CA SER A 41 -40.53 -32.52 4.58
C SER A 41 -39.53 -31.96 3.58
N SER A 42 -38.90 -32.89 2.85
CA SER A 42 -38.30 -32.74 1.53
C SER A 42 -37.83 -31.32 1.15
N LEU A 43 -36.60 -30.99 1.52
CA LEU A 43 -35.81 -30.04 0.76
C LEU A 43 -35.49 -30.69 -0.58
N THR A 44 -36.38 -30.56 -1.56
CA THR A 44 -35.94 -30.43 -2.94
C THR A 44 -35.17 -29.13 -3.00
N GLU A 45 -33.86 -29.23 -2.74
CA GLU A 45 -32.91 -28.20 -3.11
C GLU A 45 -33.14 -27.88 -4.58
N ASN A 46 -33.80 -26.76 -4.85
CA ASN A 46 -33.48 -25.97 -6.01
C ASN A 46 -32.02 -25.50 -5.80
N LEU A 47 -31.08 -26.40 -6.09
CA LEU A 47 -29.72 -26.06 -6.47
C LEU A 47 -29.86 -25.23 -7.74
N SER A 48 -30.17 -23.94 -7.56
CA SER A 48 -29.86 -22.95 -8.56
C SER A 48 -28.38 -23.09 -8.80
N LEU A 49 -28.06 -23.53 -10.01
CA LEU A 49 -26.73 -23.56 -10.60
C LEU A 49 -26.23 -22.11 -10.80
N SER A 50 -26.30 -21.26 -9.77
CA SER A 50 -25.48 -20.06 -9.57
C SER A 50 -24.07 -20.51 -9.14
N SER A 51 -23.53 -21.42 -9.94
CA SER A 51 -22.32 -22.18 -9.73
C SER A 51 -21.09 -21.27 -9.76
N LEU A 52 -20.29 -21.32 -8.69
CA LEU A 52 -18.87 -21.00 -8.68
C LEU A 52 -18.49 -19.62 -9.27
N SER A 53 -19.08 -18.53 -8.77
CA SER A 53 -18.50 -17.20 -9.05
C SER A 53 -17.17 -17.08 -8.31
N PHE A 54 -16.05 -17.30 -9.01
CA PHE A 54 -14.74 -16.93 -8.49
C PHE A 54 -14.78 -15.48 -8.00
N PRO A 55 -14.12 -15.15 -6.87
CA PRO A 55 -14.08 -13.77 -6.40
C PRO A 55 -13.51 -12.90 -7.53
N PRO A 56 -14.02 -11.68 -7.70
CA PRO A 56 -13.55 -10.81 -8.77
C PRO A 56 -12.06 -10.50 -8.57
N PRO A 57 -11.33 -10.13 -9.65
CA PRO A 57 -9.92 -9.79 -9.54
C PRO A 57 -9.67 -8.75 -8.46
N PRO A 58 -8.53 -8.83 -7.77
CA PRO A 58 -8.24 -7.93 -6.68
C PRO A 58 -8.13 -6.48 -7.13
N ARG A 59 -8.23 -5.57 -6.17
CA ARG A 59 -8.05 -4.14 -6.39
C ARG A 59 -6.81 -3.66 -5.66
N ILE A 60 -5.99 -2.87 -6.33
CA ILE A 60 -4.73 -2.37 -5.80
C ILE A 60 -4.83 -0.88 -5.53
N ALA A 61 -4.40 -0.46 -4.35
CA ALA A 61 -4.25 0.93 -3.98
C ALA A 61 -2.77 1.34 -4.10
N TYR A 62 -2.44 2.03 -5.19
CA TYR A 62 -1.11 2.55 -5.45
C TYR A 62 -0.93 3.92 -4.80
N PHE A 63 0.10 4.05 -3.98
CA PHE A 63 0.61 5.33 -3.51
C PHE A 63 1.92 5.66 -4.21
N ILE A 64 1.90 6.69 -5.06
CA ILE A 64 3.02 7.05 -5.92
C ILE A 64 3.63 8.36 -5.42
N THR A 65 4.88 8.30 -4.98
CA THR A 65 5.63 9.44 -4.43
C THR A 65 6.68 9.96 -5.41
N GLY A 66 6.85 11.27 -5.45
CA GLY A 66 7.93 11.92 -6.18
C GLY A 66 8.28 13.28 -5.59
N SER A 67 9.21 13.97 -6.24
CA SER A 67 9.71 15.27 -5.82
C SER A 67 9.69 16.27 -6.99
N SER A 68 10.36 17.40 -6.84
CA SER A 68 10.48 18.40 -7.90
C SER A 68 11.03 17.78 -9.18
N GLY A 69 10.34 18.01 -10.31
CA GLY A 69 10.72 17.49 -11.62
C GLY A 69 10.20 16.08 -11.95
N ASP A 70 9.57 15.38 -11.01
CA ASP A 70 9.12 14.00 -11.22
C ASP A 70 7.74 13.87 -11.89
N GLY A 71 7.01 14.96 -12.12
CA GLY A 71 5.64 14.92 -12.63
C GLY A 71 5.48 14.12 -13.94
N SER A 72 6.40 14.29 -14.89
CA SER A 72 6.37 13.54 -16.16
C SER A 72 6.68 12.04 -15.99
N ARG A 73 7.53 11.69 -15.01
CA ARG A 73 7.88 10.30 -14.68
C ARG A 73 6.70 9.60 -14.01
N ILE A 74 6.07 10.26 -13.05
CA ILE A 74 4.83 9.77 -12.41
C ILE A 74 3.76 9.56 -13.46
N LEU A 75 3.56 10.51 -14.37
CA LEU A 75 2.56 10.37 -15.42
C LEU A 75 2.86 9.17 -16.33
N ARG A 76 4.12 8.96 -16.73
CA ARG A 76 4.55 7.78 -17.50
C ARG A 76 4.33 6.47 -16.73
N LEU A 77 4.68 6.44 -15.44
CA LEU A 77 4.44 5.29 -14.56
C LEU A 77 2.94 5.01 -14.48
N LEU A 78 2.10 6.02 -14.24
CA LEU A 78 0.66 5.86 -14.18
C LEU A 78 0.09 5.26 -15.47
N TYR A 79 0.50 5.74 -16.65
CA TYR A 79 0.14 5.11 -17.93
C TYR A 79 0.49 3.62 -18.00
N SER A 80 1.60 3.21 -17.39
CA SER A 80 2.07 1.81 -17.43
C SER A 80 1.32 0.86 -16.49
N ILE A 81 0.77 1.37 -15.38
CA ILE A 81 0.10 0.55 -14.35
C ILE A 81 -1.40 0.83 -14.22
N PHE A 82 -1.96 1.73 -15.02
CA PHE A 82 -3.36 2.12 -14.93
C PHE A 82 -4.30 0.95 -15.27
N HIS A 83 -5.30 0.77 -14.42
CA HIS A 83 -6.41 -0.13 -14.63
C HIS A 83 -7.65 0.44 -13.90
N PRO A 84 -8.85 0.43 -14.51
CA PRO A 84 -10.07 1.03 -13.95
C PRO A 84 -10.44 0.56 -12.54
N ARG A 85 -10.06 -0.67 -12.18
CA ARG A 85 -10.36 -1.28 -10.87
C ARG A 85 -9.52 -0.76 -9.71
N ASN A 86 -8.34 -0.24 -10.00
CA ASN A 86 -7.36 0.12 -8.99
C ASN A 86 -7.58 1.55 -8.53
N TYR A 87 -6.90 1.95 -7.45
CA TYR A 87 -6.87 3.31 -6.94
C TYR A 87 -5.46 3.86 -6.97
N TYR A 88 -5.33 5.13 -7.33
CA TYR A 88 -4.05 5.80 -7.48
C TYR A 88 -4.06 7.10 -6.68
N LEU A 89 -3.17 7.20 -5.71
CA LEU A 89 -2.93 8.41 -4.94
C LEU A 89 -1.52 8.90 -5.20
N ILE A 90 -1.41 10.11 -5.72
CA ILE A 90 -0.16 10.70 -6.19
C ILE A 90 0.26 11.82 -5.26
N HIS A 91 1.53 11.81 -4.88
CA HIS A 91 2.13 12.80 -3.99
C HIS A 91 3.42 13.34 -4.58
N LEU A 92 3.52 14.66 -4.66
CA LEU A 92 4.80 15.34 -4.83
C LEU A 92 5.16 16.03 -3.51
N ASP A 93 6.36 15.77 -3.02
CA ASP A 93 6.84 16.33 -1.76
C ASP A 93 6.94 17.87 -1.78
N HIS A 94 7.25 18.45 -0.62
CA HIS A 94 7.35 19.89 -0.45
C HIS A 94 8.45 20.55 -1.33
N LYS A 95 9.39 19.79 -1.91
CA LYS A 95 10.38 20.38 -2.85
C LYS A 95 9.75 20.70 -4.19
N ALA A 96 8.68 20.00 -4.57
CA ALA A 96 7.89 20.39 -5.73
C ALA A 96 7.12 21.68 -5.41
N SER A 97 7.09 22.61 -6.35
CA SER A 97 6.32 23.85 -6.20
C SER A 97 4.81 23.56 -6.24
N MET A 98 4.00 24.51 -5.75
CA MET A 98 2.55 24.44 -5.91
C MET A 98 2.15 24.37 -7.39
N LEU A 99 2.88 25.06 -8.26
CA LEU A 99 2.69 25.02 -9.71
C LEU A 99 2.92 23.60 -10.26
N GLN A 100 4.03 22.96 -9.92
CA GLN A 100 4.30 21.58 -10.38
C GLN A 100 3.22 20.59 -9.94
N ARG A 101 2.69 20.75 -8.72
CA ARG A 101 1.56 19.94 -8.22
C ARG A 101 0.28 20.19 -9.01
N ALA A 102 -0.04 21.46 -9.29
CA ALA A 102 -1.21 21.83 -10.08
C ALA A 102 -1.09 21.33 -11.52
N GLU A 103 0.08 21.48 -12.15
CA GLU A 103 0.38 20.97 -13.48
C GLU A 103 0.21 19.45 -13.56
N LEU A 104 0.72 18.70 -12.56
CA LEU A 104 0.52 17.25 -12.51
C LEU A 104 -0.97 16.88 -12.37
N ALA A 105 -1.72 17.58 -11.52
CA ALA A 105 -3.15 17.36 -11.36
C ALA A 105 -3.94 17.64 -12.66
N LEU A 106 -3.59 18.71 -13.38
CA LEU A 106 -4.18 19.01 -14.70
C LEU A 106 -3.79 17.97 -15.75
N ALA A 107 -2.53 17.54 -15.76
CA ALA A 107 -2.03 16.52 -16.69
C ALA A 107 -2.69 15.16 -16.47
N VAL A 108 -2.97 14.78 -15.21
CA VAL A 108 -3.73 13.56 -14.91
C VAL A 108 -5.18 13.69 -15.39
N LYS A 109 -5.83 14.83 -15.11
CA LYS A 109 -7.23 15.07 -15.51
C LYS A 109 -7.43 15.14 -17.03
N SER A 110 -6.41 15.56 -17.79
CA SER A 110 -6.50 15.67 -19.25
C SER A 110 -6.47 14.31 -19.96
N VAL A 111 -6.04 13.24 -19.28
CA VAL A 111 -6.07 11.88 -19.83
C VAL A 111 -7.48 11.33 -19.72
N LYS A 112 -8.18 11.21 -20.85
CA LYS A 112 -9.57 10.70 -20.91
C LYS A 112 -9.75 9.39 -20.14
N GLY A 113 -8.82 8.45 -20.28
CA GLY A 113 -8.86 7.16 -19.57
C GLY A 113 -8.84 7.32 -18.04
N PHE A 114 -8.03 8.22 -17.49
CA PHE A 114 -8.00 8.45 -16.04
C PHE A 114 -9.25 9.17 -15.56
N GLY A 115 -9.75 10.13 -16.35
CA GLY A 115 -10.95 10.91 -16.03
C GLY A 115 -12.21 10.04 -15.93
N VAL A 116 -12.39 9.08 -16.83
CA VAL A 116 -13.56 8.18 -16.81
C VAL A 116 -13.57 7.27 -15.57
N GLY A 117 -12.39 6.88 -15.07
CA GLY A 117 -12.28 6.01 -13.90
C GLY A 117 -12.51 6.68 -12.56
N GLU A 118 -12.34 8.00 -12.50
CA GLU A 118 -12.36 8.79 -11.26
C GLU A 118 -11.52 8.19 -10.11
N ASN A 119 -10.51 7.39 -10.46
CA ASN A 119 -9.73 6.57 -9.54
C ASN A 119 -8.28 7.03 -9.39
N VAL A 120 -7.94 8.21 -9.94
CA VAL A 120 -6.63 8.85 -9.81
C VAL A 120 -6.75 10.20 -9.12
N ASN A 121 -6.08 10.34 -7.97
CA ASN A 121 -6.11 11.52 -7.13
C ASN A 121 -4.69 12.07 -6.89
N VAL A 122 -4.55 13.39 -6.87
CA VAL A 122 -3.29 14.09 -6.56
C VAL A 122 -3.44 14.84 -5.25
N ILE A 123 -2.54 14.61 -4.30
CA ILE A 123 -2.52 15.30 -3.01
C ILE A 123 -2.09 16.76 -3.24
N GLY A 124 -2.97 17.70 -2.90
CA GLY A 124 -2.69 19.13 -3.03
C GLY A 124 -1.76 19.67 -1.93
N LYS A 125 -1.94 19.21 -0.69
CA LYS A 125 -1.13 19.60 0.46
C LYS A 125 0.05 18.65 0.61
N ALA A 126 1.22 19.09 0.15
CA ALA A 126 2.42 18.27 0.20
C ALA A 126 2.96 18.09 1.62
N ASP A 127 3.61 16.95 1.81
CA ASP A 127 4.36 16.63 3.01
C ASP A 127 5.85 16.88 2.80
N VAL A 128 6.56 17.13 3.90
CA VAL A 128 8.03 17.22 3.89
C VAL A 128 8.59 15.80 3.78
N MET A 129 9.60 15.62 2.92
CA MET A 129 10.26 14.32 2.72
C MET A 129 11.77 14.44 2.98
N ASN A 130 12.22 13.81 4.06
CA ASN A 130 13.62 13.70 4.45
C ASN A 130 14.03 12.22 4.58
N TYR A 131 14.63 11.67 3.52
CA TYR A 131 15.02 10.25 3.46
C TYR A 131 16.01 9.80 4.55
N GLU A 132 16.75 10.74 5.15
CA GLU A 132 17.61 10.43 6.29
C GLU A 132 16.83 10.31 7.60
N GLY A 133 15.66 10.96 7.72
CA GLY A 133 14.88 11.03 8.94
C GLY A 133 13.67 10.07 8.97
N SER A 134 12.60 10.55 9.58
CA SER A 134 11.38 9.81 9.86
C SER A 134 10.12 10.31 9.18
N THR A 135 10.20 11.48 8.55
CA THR A 135 9.16 11.96 7.65
C THR A 135 8.71 10.96 6.58
N PRO A 136 9.56 10.09 5.97
CA PRO A 136 9.09 9.13 4.98
C PRO A 136 8.03 8.14 5.50
N ILE A 137 8.12 7.72 6.77
CA ILE A 137 7.07 6.88 7.39
C ILE A 137 5.77 7.66 7.45
N SER A 138 5.84 8.91 7.92
CA SER A 138 4.66 9.79 8.03
C SER A 138 3.99 9.97 6.67
N VAL A 139 4.75 10.14 5.58
CA VAL A 139 4.22 10.28 4.22
C VAL A 139 3.51 9.01 3.77
N ILE A 140 4.11 7.83 3.97
CA ILE A 140 3.50 6.55 3.58
C ILE A 140 2.20 6.31 4.39
N LEU A 141 2.23 6.55 5.70
CA LEU A 141 1.04 6.40 6.55
C LEU A 141 -0.05 7.41 6.22
N HIS A 142 0.31 8.66 5.87
CA HIS A 142 -0.63 9.67 5.41
C HIS A 142 -1.33 9.21 4.11
N GLY A 143 -0.57 8.78 3.11
CA GLY A 143 -1.13 8.23 1.86
C GLY A 143 -2.03 7.02 2.09
N ALA A 144 -1.59 6.08 2.93
CA ALA A 144 -2.38 4.91 3.29
C ALA A 144 -3.69 5.28 4.01
N SER A 145 -3.66 6.26 4.93
CA SER A 145 -4.85 6.74 5.63
C SER A 145 -5.87 7.40 4.69
N ILE A 146 -5.39 8.14 3.69
CA ILE A 146 -6.25 8.72 2.65
C ILE A 146 -6.91 7.61 1.83
N LEU A 147 -6.14 6.63 1.37
CA LEU A 147 -6.66 5.52 0.58
C LEU A 147 -7.66 4.64 1.36
N LEU A 148 -7.45 4.43 2.66
CA LEU A 148 -8.44 3.78 3.53
C LEU A 148 -9.75 4.56 3.60
N ARG A 149 -9.66 5.90 3.63
CA ARG A 149 -10.83 6.79 3.74
C ARG A 149 -11.58 6.95 2.42
N LEU A 150 -10.85 7.06 1.30
CA LEU A 150 -11.46 7.28 -0.01
C LEU A 150 -12.12 6.01 -0.56
N ASN A 151 -11.51 4.84 -0.32
CA ASN A 151 -11.91 3.60 -0.97
C ASN A 151 -11.89 2.41 0.01
N GLN A 152 -12.99 1.67 0.06
CA GLN A 152 -13.19 0.62 1.06
C GLN A 152 -12.89 -0.80 0.58
N ASP A 153 -12.71 -1.00 -0.72
CA ASP A 153 -12.75 -2.33 -1.36
C ASP A 153 -11.46 -2.71 -2.10
N TRP A 154 -10.34 -2.11 -1.74
CA TRP A 154 -9.02 -2.54 -2.19
C TRP A 154 -8.38 -3.60 -1.29
N ASP A 155 -7.60 -4.50 -1.87
CA ASP A 155 -7.03 -5.67 -1.21
C ASP A 155 -5.58 -5.43 -0.77
N TRP A 156 -4.79 -4.77 -1.62
CA TRP A 156 -3.38 -4.47 -1.34
C TRP A 156 -3.05 -3.00 -1.56
N PHE A 157 -2.25 -2.46 -0.64
CA PHE A 157 -1.57 -1.18 -0.76
C PHE A 157 -0.16 -1.40 -1.32
N VAL A 158 0.24 -0.62 -2.32
CA VAL A 158 1.56 -0.67 -2.95
C VAL A 158 2.16 0.72 -2.98
N ASN A 159 3.34 0.92 -2.37
CA ASN A 159 4.08 2.18 -2.50
C ASN A 159 5.13 2.11 -3.61
N LEU A 160 5.12 3.11 -4.49
CA LEU A 160 6.06 3.27 -5.60
C LEU A 160 6.64 4.68 -5.58
N ASP A 161 7.90 4.80 -5.92
CA ASP A 161 8.55 6.07 -6.23
C ASP A 161 8.47 6.38 -7.73
N ALA A 162 8.62 7.65 -8.10
CA ALA A 162 8.71 8.09 -9.48
C ALA A 162 9.87 7.46 -10.28
N SER A 163 10.83 6.83 -9.60
CA SER A 163 11.93 6.06 -10.19
C SER A 163 11.62 4.60 -10.45
N ASP A 164 10.42 4.16 -10.14
CA ASP A 164 10.02 2.76 -10.28
C ASP A 164 9.29 2.52 -11.59
N TYR A 165 9.32 1.26 -12.03
CA TYR A 165 8.65 0.86 -13.26
C TYR A 165 8.22 -0.61 -13.24
N PRO A 166 7.05 -0.96 -13.81
CA PRO A 166 6.60 -2.35 -13.87
C PRO A 166 7.41 -3.18 -14.89
N LEU A 167 7.57 -4.47 -14.60
CA LEU A 167 8.18 -5.49 -15.47
C LEU A 167 7.18 -6.55 -15.96
N ILE A 168 5.90 -6.32 -15.69
CA ILE A 168 4.74 -7.09 -16.17
C ILE A 168 3.58 -6.11 -16.39
N SER A 169 2.59 -6.49 -17.21
CA SER A 169 1.39 -5.67 -17.40
C SER A 169 0.51 -5.66 -16.15
N GLN A 170 -0.42 -4.70 -16.06
CA GLN A 170 -1.34 -4.65 -14.93
C GLN A 170 -2.28 -5.87 -14.91
N ASP A 171 -2.71 -6.35 -16.08
CA ASP A 171 -3.51 -7.58 -16.20
C ASP A 171 -2.73 -8.82 -15.76
N ASP A 172 -1.43 -8.92 -16.08
CA ASP A 172 -0.56 -9.99 -15.55
C ASP A 172 -0.53 -9.97 -14.02
N PHE A 173 -0.33 -8.78 -13.44
CA PHE A 173 -0.26 -8.63 -11.99
C PHE A 173 -1.60 -9.00 -11.33
N LEU A 174 -2.72 -8.45 -11.81
CA LEU A 174 -4.05 -8.75 -11.26
C LEU A 174 -4.42 -10.23 -11.44
N HIS A 175 -4.07 -10.83 -12.57
CA HIS A 175 -4.36 -12.24 -12.84
C HIS A 175 -3.67 -13.14 -11.82
N VAL A 176 -2.35 -13.00 -11.66
CA VAL A 176 -1.59 -13.85 -10.74
C VAL A 176 -1.99 -13.56 -9.29
N MET A 177 -2.18 -12.30 -8.92
CA MET A 177 -2.61 -11.92 -7.57
C MET A 177 -4.02 -12.40 -7.22
N SER A 178 -4.85 -12.78 -8.21
CA SER A 178 -6.16 -13.40 -7.96
C SER A 178 -6.05 -14.78 -7.29
N PHE A 179 -4.89 -15.43 -7.42
CA PHE A 179 -4.60 -16.74 -6.81
C PHE A 179 -3.78 -16.64 -5.52
N VAL A 180 -3.45 -15.42 -5.09
CA VAL A 180 -2.66 -15.17 -3.87
C VAL A 180 -3.62 -14.86 -2.72
N PRO A 181 -3.45 -15.46 -1.53
CA PRO A 181 -4.25 -15.10 -0.36
C PRO A 181 -4.11 -13.61 -0.02
N ARG A 182 -5.26 -12.92 0.13
CA ARG A 182 -5.35 -11.45 0.26
C ARG A 182 -4.75 -10.89 1.55
N ASP A 183 -4.53 -11.74 2.54
CA ASP A 183 -3.91 -11.43 3.82
C ASP A 183 -2.38 -11.43 3.76
N LEU A 184 -1.76 -11.93 2.68
CA LEU A 184 -0.30 -11.92 2.53
C LEU A 184 0.25 -10.51 2.34
N ASN A 185 1.41 -10.29 2.97
CA ASN A 185 2.16 -9.04 2.96
C ASN A 185 3.55 -9.30 2.37
N PHE A 186 3.90 -8.62 1.27
CA PHE A 186 5.22 -8.73 0.65
C PHE A 186 6.13 -7.65 1.22
N ILE A 187 6.88 -8.03 2.26
CA ILE A 187 7.79 -7.16 3.00
C ILE A 187 9.16 -7.83 3.03
N GLN A 188 10.10 -7.31 2.24
CA GLN A 188 11.49 -7.72 2.34
C GLN A 188 12.06 -7.27 3.70
N HIS A 189 12.61 -8.21 4.46
CA HIS A 189 13.11 -7.97 5.82
C HIS A 189 14.29 -8.87 6.20
N THR A 190 15.04 -8.42 7.20
CA THR A 190 16.06 -9.17 7.92
C THR A 190 16.13 -8.70 9.37
N SER A 191 16.34 -9.64 10.29
CA SER A 191 16.69 -9.38 11.70
C SER A 191 18.20 -9.40 11.94
N LYS A 192 19.01 -9.78 10.92
CA LYS A 192 20.47 -9.81 11.05
C LYS A 192 21.01 -8.38 11.14
N THR A 193 21.25 -7.93 12.37
CA THR A 193 21.81 -6.61 12.65
C THR A 193 23.33 -6.65 12.56
N GLY A 194 23.87 -6.13 11.44
CA GLY A 194 25.29 -5.78 11.37
C GLY A 194 25.61 -4.55 12.23
N TRP A 195 26.90 -4.19 12.33
CA TRP A 195 27.36 -3.03 13.09
C TRP A 195 26.61 -1.73 12.74
N ASN A 196 26.36 -1.48 11.45
CA ASN A 196 25.67 -0.29 10.99
C ASN A 196 24.22 -0.23 11.50
N GLU A 197 23.48 -1.34 11.45
CA GLU A 197 22.11 -1.40 11.94
C GLU A 197 22.06 -1.27 13.46
N HIS A 198 22.99 -1.90 14.17
CA HIS A 198 23.14 -1.72 15.61
C HIS A 198 23.33 -0.24 15.97
N GLN A 199 24.22 0.49 15.28
CA GLN A 199 24.40 1.93 15.50
C GLN A 199 23.13 2.71 15.19
N ARG A 200 22.39 2.38 14.13
CA ARG A 200 21.10 3.03 13.80
C ARG A 200 20.04 2.83 14.89
N ILE A 201 20.00 1.65 15.52
CA ILE A 201 19.04 1.33 16.59
C ILE A 201 19.31 2.17 17.84
N ILE A 202 20.57 2.29 18.26
CA ILE A 202 20.93 2.97 19.51
C ILE A 202 21.11 4.49 19.35
N GLN A 203 21.35 4.96 18.13
CA GLN A 203 21.51 6.38 17.84
C GLN A 203 20.13 7.06 17.80
N VAL A 204 19.92 8.04 18.69
CA VAL A 204 18.73 8.89 18.66
C VAL A 204 18.97 9.99 17.63
N THR A 205 18.00 10.17 16.74
CA THR A 205 18.01 11.23 15.71
C THR A 205 16.68 11.98 15.74
N VAL A 206 16.67 13.28 15.42
CA VAL A 206 15.45 14.07 15.33
C VAL A 206 15.36 14.61 13.91
N ASP A 207 14.24 14.30 13.24
CA ASP A 207 13.94 14.85 11.93
C ASP A 207 13.19 16.19 12.08
N PRO A 208 13.82 17.34 11.77
CA PRO A 208 13.15 18.64 11.86
C PRO A 208 11.91 18.74 10.97
N GLY A 209 11.83 17.94 9.90
CA GLY A 209 10.69 17.94 9.00
C GLY A 209 9.37 17.56 9.67
N LEU A 210 9.40 16.90 10.83
CA LEU A 210 8.19 16.56 11.60
C LEU A 210 7.53 17.75 12.30
N TYR A 211 8.28 18.79 12.68
CA TYR A 211 7.75 19.89 13.51
C TYR A 211 8.03 21.30 12.99
N LEU A 212 9.01 21.50 12.09
CA LEU A 212 9.32 22.81 11.51
C LEU A 212 8.67 23.04 10.16
N GLY A 213 8.11 22.01 9.52
CA GLY A 213 7.54 22.10 8.16
C GLY A 213 8.55 22.52 7.08
N THR A 214 9.82 22.71 7.43
CA THR A 214 10.92 23.10 6.57
C THR A 214 11.98 22.01 6.55
N ARG A 215 12.74 21.95 5.46
CA ARG A 215 13.84 21.01 5.32
C ARG A 215 14.98 21.44 6.24
N GLY A 216 15.53 20.48 6.98
CA GLY A 216 16.78 20.62 7.72
C GLY A 216 17.54 19.31 7.72
N ASN A 217 18.84 19.37 8.04
CA ASN A 217 19.60 18.16 8.34
C ASN A 217 19.01 17.50 9.58
N ILE A 218 19.03 16.17 9.64
CA ILE A 218 18.63 15.47 10.86
C ILE A 218 19.57 15.86 12.00
N PHE A 219 19.03 16.06 13.19
CA PHE A 219 19.83 16.24 14.39
C PHE A 219 20.21 14.87 14.94
N VAL A 220 21.49 14.69 15.27
CA VAL A 220 21.99 13.46 15.86
C VAL A 220 22.23 13.72 17.34
N GLY A 221 21.52 12.98 18.19
CA GLY A 221 21.66 13.10 19.64
C GLY A 221 23.05 12.68 20.11
N THR A 222 23.58 13.36 21.12
CA THR A 222 24.91 13.04 21.69
C THR A 222 24.90 11.79 22.54
N LYS A 223 23.74 11.45 23.13
CA LYS A 223 23.54 10.23 23.92
C LYS A 223 22.92 9.13 23.07
N LYS A 224 23.31 7.89 23.36
CA LYS A 224 22.76 6.67 22.76
C LYS A 224 21.77 6.03 23.73
N ARG A 225 20.72 5.43 23.19
CA ARG A 225 19.77 4.62 23.96
C ARG A 225 20.18 3.15 23.98
N THR A 226 19.57 2.36 24.85
CA THR A 226 19.70 0.89 24.82
C THR A 226 18.88 0.30 23.68
N ILE A 227 19.23 -0.92 23.28
CA ILE A 227 18.43 -1.70 22.32
C ILE A 227 17.05 -1.98 22.94
N PRO A 228 15.94 -1.81 22.20
CA PRO A 228 14.63 -2.20 22.70
C PRO A 228 14.56 -3.67 23.04
N THR A 229 14.02 -4.00 24.22
CA THR A 229 13.77 -5.39 24.64
C THR A 229 12.31 -5.81 24.44
N ALA A 230 11.42 -4.85 24.15
CA ALA A 230 9.99 -5.10 23.97
C ALA A 230 9.64 -5.72 22.60
N PHE A 231 10.54 -5.62 21.62
CA PHE A 231 10.34 -6.15 20.26
C PHE A 231 11.69 -6.43 19.59
N THR A 232 11.70 -7.35 18.63
CA THR A 232 12.87 -7.58 17.76
C THR A 232 12.88 -6.57 16.64
N PHE A 233 14.01 -5.88 16.41
CA PHE A 233 14.15 -4.95 15.30
C PHE A 233 14.32 -5.68 13.97
N PHE A 234 13.53 -5.29 12.97
CA PHE A 234 13.69 -5.74 11.59
C PHE A 234 13.91 -4.55 10.66
N THR A 235 14.71 -4.76 9.62
CA THR A 235 15.07 -3.76 8.60
C THR A 235 15.01 -4.40 7.21
N GLY A 236 14.90 -3.60 6.15
CA GLY A 236 14.77 -4.11 4.79
C GLY A 236 14.48 -3.03 3.76
N SER A 237 13.67 -3.38 2.77
CA SER A 237 13.31 -2.45 1.70
C SER A 237 12.23 -1.45 2.16
N PRO A 238 12.32 -0.17 1.79
CA PRO A 238 11.24 0.78 2.03
C PRO A 238 10.00 0.55 1.15
N HIS A 239 10.12 -0.26 0.08
CA HIS A 239 9.02 -0.64 -0.80
C HIS A 239 8.35 -1.90 -0.27
N VAL A 240 7.04 -1.83 -0.11
CA VAL A 240 6.21 -2.87 0.49
C VAL A 240 4.92 -3.05 -0.30
N ILE A 241 4.37 -4.26 -0.24
CA ILE A 241 3.00 -4.54 -0.65
C ILE A 241 2.27 -5.07 0.58
N LEU A 242 1.32 -4.30 1.09
CA LEU A 242 0.65 -4.57 2.36
C LEU A 242 -0.80 -4.95 2.10
N SER A 243 -1.26 -6.03 2.72
CA SER A 243 -2.68 -6.34 2.82
C SER A 243 -3.43 -5.17 3.45
N ARG A 244 -4.69 -4.97 3.06
CA ARG A 244 -5.55 -3.96 3.69
C ARG A 244 -5.61 -4.12 5.20
N SER A 245 -5.69 -5.35 5.70
CA SER A 245 -5.71 -5.64 7.15
C SER A 245 -4.49 -5.12 7.90
N LEU A 246 -3.29 -5.22 7.33
CA LEU A 246 -2.08 -4.70 7.96
C LEU A 246 -2.05 -3.16 7.92
N VAL A 247 -2.55 -2.56 6.84
CA VAL A 247 -2.68 -1.11 6.74
C VAL A 247 -3.68 -0.59 7.78
N GLU A 248 -4.85 -1.21 7.89
CA GLU A 248 -5.85 -0.90 8.93
C GLU A 248 -5.27 -1.07 10.33
N PHE A 249 -4.52 -2.14 10.59
CA PHE A 249 -3.83 -2.31 11.87
C PHE A 249 -2.84 -1.18 12.16
N SER A 250 -2.06 -0.75 11.16
CA SER A 250 -1.07 0.33 11.33
C SER A 250 -1.69 1.71 11.58
N ILE A 251 -2.88 1.98 11.03
CA ILE A 251 -3.55 3.29 11.11
C ILE A 251 -4.62 3.33 12.21
N LEU A 252 -5.51 2.34 12.22
CA LEU A 252 -6.70 2.25 13.06
C LEU A 252 -6.55 1.31 14.26
N GLY A 253 -5.45 0.54 14.33
CA GLY A 253 -5.26 -0.53 15.30
C GLY A 253 -5.64 -0.16 16.73
N LEU A 254 -6.46 -1.01 17.35
CA LEU A 254 -6.84 -0.87 18.76
C LEU A 254 -5.66 -1.19 19.70
N ASP A 255 -4.72 -2.01 19.25
CA ASP A 255 -3.46 -2.26 19.96
C ASP A 255 -2.57 -1.00 19.97
N ASN A 256 -1.80 -0.81 21.03
CA ASN A 256 -0.88 0.33 21.16
C ASN A 256 0.46 0.10 20.47
N PHE A 257 0.79 -1.12 20.06
CA PHE A 257 2.05 -1.49 19.45
C PHE A 257 2.39 -0.65 18.20
N PRO A 258 1.49 -0.41 17.22
CA PRO A 258 1.77 0.50 16.11
C PRO A 258 2.18 1.91 16.55
N ARG A 259 1.53 2.45 17.61
CA ARG A 259 1.80 3.80 18.15
C ARG A 259 3.13 3.85 18.88
N THR A 260 3.41 2.88 19.75
CA THR A 260 4.69 2.74 20.45
C THR A 260 5.84 2.61 19.45
N LEU A 261 5.63 1.82 18.39
CA LEU A 261 6.62 1.63 17.35
C LEU A 261 6.88 2.93 16.58
N LEU A 262 5.84 3.73 16.30
CA LEU A 262 6.02 5.05 15.68
C LEU A 262 6.85 6.00 16.54
N LEU A 263 6.64 6.04 17.86
CA LEU A 263 7.46 6.85 18.77
C LEU A 263 8.95 6.43 18.74
N PHE A 264 9.20 5.13 18.58
CA PHE A 264 10.56 4.61 18.45
C PHE A 264 11.20 4.98 17.10
N PHE A 265 10.48 4.75 16.00
CA PHE A 265 10.95 4.98 14.63
C PHE A 265 10.96 6.46 14.23
N SER A 266 10.22 7.33 14.92
CA SER A 266 10.32 8.78 14.72
C SER A 266 11.72 9.31 15.04
N ASN A 267 12.49 8.56 15.84
CA ASN A 267 13.79 8.94 16.34
C ASN A 267 14.96 8.15 15.72
N ILE A 268 14.79 7.56 14.54
CA ILE A 268 15.77 6.67 13.87
C ILE A 268 16.13 7.16 12.47
N LYS A 269 17.41 7.02 12.11
CA LYS A 269 17.89 7.25 10.74
C LYS A 269 17.29 6.25 9.75
N SER A 270 16.76 6.75 8.63
CA SER A 270 16.16 5.92 7.56
C SER A 270 15.09 4.97 8.09
N SER A 271 14.27 5.46 9.01
CA SER A 271 13.27 4.70 9.77
C SER A 271 12.28 3.90 8.89
N HIS A 272 11.89 4.45 7.73
CA HIS A 272 11.03 3.80 6.74
C HIS A 272 11.54 2.45 6.20
N LYS A 273 12.82 2.16 6.38
CA LYS A 273 13.40 0.84 6.06
C LYS A 273 13.11 -0.23 7.12
N GLY A 274 12.51 0.09 8.27
CA GLY A 274 12.29 -0.88 9.35
C GLY A 274 10.92 -0.89 10.02
N TYR A 275 10.09 0.15 9.83
CA TYR A 275 8.81 0.26 10.52
C TYR A 275 7.86 -0.90 10.19
N PHE A 276 7.50 -1.09 8.93
CA PHE A 276 6.55 -2.13 8.53
C PHE A 276 7.11 -3.54 8.74
N GLN A 277 8.42 -3.72 8.56
CA GLN A 277 9.13 -4.96 8.87
C GLN A 277 8.95 -5.33 10.34
N THR A 278 9.27 -4.39 11.23
CA THR A 278 9.20 -4.61 12.68
C THR A 278 7.75 -4.75 13.14
N LEU A 279 6.83 -3.97 12.57
CA LEU A 279 5.41 -4.02 12.90
C LEU A 279 4.82 -5.40 12.57
N ALA A 280 4.99 -5.86 11.33
CA ALA A 280 4.41 -7.12 10.87
C ALA A 280 5.03 -8.33 11.58
N CYS A 281 6.37 -8.36 11.71
CA CYS A 281 7.06 -9.50 12.31
C CYS A 281 6.92 -9.64 13.83
N ASN A 282 6.57 -8.58 14.55
CA ASN A 282 6.30 -8.66 15.99
C ASN A 282 4.82 -8.81 16.33
N SER A 283 3.93 -8.66 15.34
CA SER A 283 2.49 -8.78 15.56
C SER A 283 2.00 -10.20 15.28
N LYS A 284 1.41 -10.85 16.29
CA LYS A 284 0.98 -12.27 16.22
C LYS A 284 0.06 -12.57 15.03
N ASN A 285 -0.82 -11.66 14.68
CA ASN A 285 -1.78 -11.84 13.58
C ASN A 285 -1.14 -11.70 12.19
N PHE A 286 0.06 -11.12 12.09
CA PHE A 286 0.69 -10.79 10.81
C PHE A 286 2.00 -11.52 10.56
N SER A 287 2.71 -11.97 11.60
CA SER A 287 4.04 -12.58 11.45
C SER A 287 4.05 -13.78 10.49
N ASN A 288 2.94 -14.53 10.41
CA ASN A 288 2.79 -15.71 9.55
C ASN A 288 2.26 -15.39 8.14
N THR A 289 1.96 -14.12 7.86
CA THR A 289 1.47 -13.64 6.56
C THR A 289 2.54 -12.86 5.78
N VAL A 290 3.75 -12.72 6.35
CA VAL A 290 4.84 -11.96 5.72
C VAL A 290 5.61 -12.85 4.76
N VAL A 291 5.56 -12.52 3.47
CA VAL A 291 6.44 -13.05 2.44
C VAL A 291 7.70 -12.18 2.41
N ASN A 292 8.89 -12.78 2.59
CA ASN A 292 10.17 -12.06 2.60
C ASN A 292 10.64 -11.70 1.17
N SER A 293 9.87 -10.84 0.52
CA SER A 293 10.14 -10.25 -0.79
C SER A 293 9.33 -8.97 -0.90
N ASN A 294 9.76 -8.00 -1.69
CA ASN A 294 8.99 -6.81 -2.05
C ASN A 294 8.56 -6.85 -3.53
N LEU A 295 8.71 -7.99 -4.20
CA LEU A 295 8.41 -8.21 -5.62
C LEU A 295 9.07 -7.17 -6.55
N ARG A 296 10.28 -6.74 -6.17
CA ARG A 296 11.02 -5.67 -6.85
C ARG A 296 12.46 -6.07 -7.12
N LEU A 297 12.93 -5.72 -8.31
CA LEU A 297 14.33 -5.86 -8.69
C LEU A 297 15.06 -4.54 -8.45
N VAL A 298 16.13 -4.62 -7.65
CA VAL A 298 17.10 -3.54 -7.45
C VAL A 298 18.50 -4.03 -7.85
N ALA A 299 19.34 -3.14 -8.38
CA ALA A 299 20.73 -3.43 -8.69
C ALA A 299 21.66 -2.67 -7.74
N TRP A 300 22.69 -3.35 -7.26
CA TRP A 300 23.73 -2.78 -6.42
C TRP A 300 25.06 -2.82 -7.17
N ASP A 301 25.91 -1.83 -6.91
CA ASP A 301 27.32 -1.89 -7.30
C ASP A 301 28.06 -2.98 -6.49
N ASN A 302 29.24 -3.39 -6.96
CA ASN A 302 30.14 -4.26 -6.22
C ASN A 302 31.47 -3.53 -5.96
N PRO A 303 31.78 -3.14 -4.70
CA PRO A 303 30.98 -3.36 -3.48
C PRO A 303 29.69 -2.50 -3.44
N PRO A 304 28.66 -2.91 -2.67
CA PRO A 304 27.41 -2.16 -2.56
C PRO A 304 27.61 -0.74 -2.01
N GLY A 305 27.04 0.26 -2.71
CA GLY A 305 26.95 1.64 -2.23
C GLY A 305 25.87 1.85 -1.16
N LYS A 306 25.66 3.11 -0.75
CA LYS A 306 24.59 3.49 0.21
C LYS A 306 23.18 3.28 -0.35
N GLU A 307 23.02 3.49 -1.66
CA GLU A 307 21.77 3.35 -2.38
C GLU A 307 21.99 2.47 -3.62
N PRO A 308 20.93 1.81 -4.13
CA PRO A 308 21.01 1.02 -5.35
C PRO A 308 21.45 1.88 -6.55
N ARG A 309 22.21 1.27 -7.46
CA ARG A 309 22.53 1.93 -8.73
C ARG A 309 21.31 1.95 -9.65
N ASN A 310 21.28 2.91 -10.56
CA ASN A 310 20.23 2.97 -11.57
C ASN A 310 20.32 1.77 -12.53
N LEU A 311 19.17 1.18 -12.83
CA LEU A 311 19.01 0.14 -13.84
C LEU A 311 19.06 0.76 -15.24
N ARG A 312 19.70 0.05 -16.19
CA ARG A 312 19.95 0.53 -17.56
C ARG A 312 19.64 -0.55 -18.59
N VAL A 313 19.78 -0.22 -19.87
CA VAL A 313 19.61 -1.17 -20.99
C VAL A 313 20.52 -2.40 -20.86
N SER A 314 21.72 -2.26 -20.29
CA SER A 314 22.64 -3.38 -20.02
C SER A 314 22.06 -4.43 -19.06
N ASP A 315 21.09 -4.06 -18.23
CA ASP A 315 20.43 -4.95 -17.27
C ASP A 315 19.25 -5.72 -17.89
N TRP A 316 19.00 -5.58 -19.19
CA TRP A 316 17.80 -6.12 -19.88
C TRP A 316 17.52 -7.59 -19.58
N ASN A 317 18.54 -8.46 -19.68
CA ASN A 317 18.37 -9.88 -19.42
C ASN A 317 18.02 -10.17 -17.96
N ARG A 318 18.58 -9.39 -17.03
CA ARG A 318 18.28 -9.49 -15.60
C ARG A 318 16.87 -8.98 -15.29
N LEU A 319 16.43 -7.89 -15.93
CA LEU A 319 15.08 -7.35 -15.83
C LEU A 319 14.06 -8.43 -16.24
N LEU A 320 14.16 -8.98 -17.45
CA LEU A 320 13.22 -10.00 -17.93
C LEU A 320 13.30 -11.33 -17.17
N GLY A 321 14.51 -11.77 -16.81
CA GLY A 321 14.76 -13.04 -16.14
C GLY A 321 14.39 -13.07 -14.65
N SER A 322 14.19 -11.92 -14.02
CA SER A 322 13.86 -11.82 -12.58
C SER A 322 12.49 -12.42 -12.24
N GLY A 323 11.52 -12.22 -13.13
CA GLY A 323 10.12 -12.60 -12.91
C GLY A 323 9.42 -11.78 -11.82
N VAL A 324 9.95 -10.65 -11.37
CA VAL A 324 9.29 -9.81 -10.37
C VAL A 324 8.35 -8.79 -11.02
N ALA A 325 7.48 -8.16 -10.23
CA ALA A 325 6.48 -7.22 -10.73
C ALA A 325 7.06 -5.83 -11.06
N PHE A 326 8.00 -5.33 -10.25
CA PHE A 326 8.54 -3.98 -10.37
C PHE A 326 10.07 -3.95 -10.40
N ALA A 327 10.64 -2.84 -10.85
CA ALA A 327 12.06 -2.57 -10.75
C ALA A 327 12.36 -1.10 -10.54
N GLY A 328 13.54 -0.79 -10.01
CA GLY A 328 14.02 0.57 -9.83
C GLY A 328 15.35 0.63 -9.05
N PRO A 329 15.96 1.81 -8.93
CA PRO A 329 15.54 3.06 -9.58
C PRO A 329 15.97 3.12 -11.06
N PHE A 330 15.21 3.83 -11.88
CA PHE A 330 15.56 4.22 -13.24
C PHE A 330 15.86 5.72 -13.32
N LEU A 331 16.79 6.12 -14.20
CA LEU A 331 16.99 7.53 -14.51
C LEU A 331 15.79 8.13 -15.26
N PRO A 332 15.55 9.44 -15.15
CA PRO A 332 14.54 10.11 -15.96
C PRO A 332 14.78 9.87 -17.46
N ASN A 333 13.77 9.39 -18.17
CA ASN A 333 13.84 9.07 -19.61
C ASN A 333 14.97 8.10 -20.00
N ASP A 334 15.36 7.17 -19.11
CA ASP A 334 16.34 6.14 -19.46
C ASP A 334 15.85 5.31 -20.67
N PRO A 335 16.69 5.06 -21.69
CA PRO A 335 16.30 4.29 -22.88
C PRO A 335 15.75 2.89 -22.58
N VAL A 336 16.07 2.32 -21.41
CA VAL A 336 15.51 1.03 -21.01
C VAL A 336 13.98 1.09 -20.85
N LEU A 337 13.43 2.24 -20.42
CA LEU A 337 11.99 2.42 -20.27
C LEU A 337 11.28 2.36 -21.64
N ASP A 338 11.90 2.93 -22.68
CA ASP A 338 11.39 2.90 -24.06
C ASP A 338 11.47 1.50 -24.66
N LYS A 339 12.31 0.62 -24.09
CA LYS A 339 12.38 -0.80 -24.43
C LYS A 339 11.33 -1.62 -23.66
N ILE A 340 11.10 -1.32 -22.38
CA ILE A 340 10.10 -2.00 -21.53
C ILE A 340 8.68 -1.78 -22.10
N ASP A 341 8.34 -0.55 -22.45
CA ASP A 341 6.98 -0.18 -22.90
C ASP A 341 6.41 -1.09 -24.01
N PRO A 342 7.07 -1.26 -25.17
CA PRO A 342 6.55 -2.14 -26.21
C PRO A 342 6.79 -3.62 -25.90
N ALA A 343 7.95 -3.99 -25.36
CA ALA A 343 8.35 -5.40 -25.26
C ALA A 343 7.70 -6.14 -24.07
N VAL A 344 7.30 -5.42 -23.03
CA VAL A 344 6.75 -6.00 -21.79
C VAL A 344 5.30 -5.58 -21.58
N LEU A 345 4.99 -4.31 -21.83
CA LEU A 345 3.69 -3.72 -21.49
C LEU A 345 2.77 -3.58 -22.73
N ASN A 346 3.27 -3.95 -23.92
CA ASN A 346 2.55 -3.83 -25.19
C ASN A 346 1.94 -2.42 -25.40
N ARG A 347 2.65 -1.38 -24.98
CA ARG A 347 2.14 0.00 -25.00
C ARG A 347 3.06 0.92 -25.79
N LYS A 348 2.48 2.00 -26.31
CA LYS A 348 3.22 3.11 -26.91
C LYS A 348 3.41 4.23 -25.88
N ARG A 349 4.43 5.07 -26.08
CA ARG A 349 4.68 6.23 -25.23
C ARG A 349 3.45 7.12 -25.13
N GLY A 350 3.14 7.57 -23.92
CA GLY A 350 1.97 8.42 -23.63
C GLY A 350 0.61 7.73 -23.74
N ARG A 351 0.57 6.39 -23.83
CA ARG A 351 -0.67 5.61 -23.85
C ARG A 351 -0.75 4.67 -22.66
N ILE A 352 -1.97 4.40 -22.24
CA ILE A 352 -2.28 3.41 -21.21
C ILE A 352 -1.82 2.03 -21.69
N SER A 353 -1.26 1.23 -20.78
CA SER A 353 -1.00 -0.19 -21.07
C SER A 353 -2.31 -0.91 -21.34
N PRO A 354 -2.49 -1.53 -22.52
CA PRO A 354 -3.75 -2.20 -22.84
C PRO A 354 -3.97 -3.41 -21.93
N GLY A 355 -5.20 -3.53 -21.42
CA GLY A 355 -5.71 -4.70 -20.69
C GLY A 355 -6.96 -5.27 -21.37
N GLY A 356 -7.53 -6.34 -20.79
CA GLY A 356 -8.73 -7.01 -21.30
C GLY A 356 -9.97 -6.11 -21.35
N TRP A 357 -9.97 -5.04 -20.56
CA TRP A 357 -11.01 -4.01 -20.53
C TRP A 357 -10.90 -2.97 -21.67
N CYS A 358 -9.81 -2.93 -22.44
CA CYS A 358 -9.65 -1.98 -23.55
C CYS A 358 -10.30 -2.54 -24.83
N LEU A 359 -11.46 -2.03 -25.21
CA LEU A 359 -12.26 -2.54 -26.35
C LEU A 359 -12.16 -1.69 -27.63
N GLY A 360 -11.49 -0.55 -27.60
CA GLY A 360 -11.40 0.34 -28.77
C GLY A 360 -10.58 -0.27 -29.91
N GLU A 361 -10.84 0.20 -31.13
CA GLU A 361 -10.14 -0.25 -32.33
C GLU A 361 -8.63 0.01 -32.28
N THR A 362 -7.84 -1.00 -32.61
CA THR A 362 -6.40 -0.89 -32.80
C THR A 362 -6.09 -0.46 -34.23
N GLY A 363 -5.96 0.85 -34.48
CA GLY A 363 -5.65 1.39 -35.81
C GLY A 363 -5.68 2.93 -35.86
N PHE A 364 -5.07 3.55 -36.87
CA PHE A 364 -5.12 5.01 -37.12
C PHE A 364 -4.68 5.92 -35.95
N GLY A 365 -3.75 5.45 -35.11
CA GLY A 365 -3.28 6.23 -33.97
C GLY A 365 -4.31 6.37 -32.84
N ARG A 366 -5.46 5.68 -32.88
CA ARG A 366 -6.43 5.65 -31.78
C ARG A 366 -5.89 4.84 -30.59
N ASP A 367 -6.29 5.19 -29.38
CA ASP A 367 -5.95 4.47 -28.15
C ASP A 367 -7.10 3.51 -27.79
N PRO A 368 -6.87 2.18 -27.78
CA PRO A 368 -7.92 1.20 -27.52
C PRO A 368 -8.52 1.32 -26.12
N CYS A 369 -7.80 1.93 -25.17
CA CYS A 369 -8.26 2.10 -23.79
C CYS A 369 -9.15 3.34 -23.58
N THR A 370 -9.53 4.02 -24.67
CA THR A 370 -10.53 5.11 -24.63
C THR A 370 -11.97 4.61 -24.58
N GLN A 371 -12.20 3.33 -24.89
CA GLN A 371 -13.49 2.65 -24.78
C GLN A 371 -13.35 1.47 -23.81
N TRP A 372 -14.16 1.49 -22.76
CA TRP A 372 -14.07 0.54 -21.65
C TRP A 372 -15.06 -0.60 -21.85
N GLY A 373 -14.58 -1.82 -21.63
CA GLY A 373 -15.38 -3.02 -21.46
C GLY A 373 -15.57 -3.38 -19.99
N ASP A 374 -15.86 -4.65 -19.74
CA ASP A 374 -15.91 -5.17 -18.38
C ASP A 374 -14.51 -5.16 -17.74
N THR A 375 -14.40 -4.41 -16.63
CA THR A 375 -13.16 -4.26 -15.89
C THR A 375 -12.71 -5.55 -15.19
N ASN A 376 -13.60 -6.55 -15.03
CA ASN A 376 -13.25 -7.86 -14.47
C ASN A 376 -12.53 -8.77 -15.48
N VAL A 377 -12.60 -8.45 -16.77
CA VAL A 377 -11.98 -9.26 -17.82
C VAL A 377 -10.49 -8.91 -17.92
N LEU A 378 -9.66 -9.86 -17.49
CA LEU A 378 -8.21 -9.76 -17.61
C LEU A 378 -7.71 -10.55 -18.84
N ARG A 379 -6.69 -10.02 -19.50
CA ARG A 379 -5.97 -10.67 -20.60
C ARG A 379 -4.49 -10.83 -20.22
N PRO A 380 -4.14 -11.83 -19.39
CA PRO A 380 -2.74 -12.06 -19.02
C PRO A 380 -1.91 -12.39 -20.26
N GLY A 381 -0.69 -11.86 -20.30
CA GLY A 381 0.32 -12.14 -21.30
C GLY A 381 1.46 -13.01 -20.76
N PRO A 382 2.61 -13.05 -21.45
CA PRO A 382 3.77 -13.83 -21.03
C PRO A 382 4.38 -13.38 -19.70
N GLY A 383 4.06 -12.16 -19.23
CA GLY A 383 4.50 -11.64 -17.93
C GLY A 383 3.92 -12.42 -16.76
N ALA A 384 2.65 -12.83 -16.84
CA ALA A 384 1.97 -13.61 -15.81
C ALA A 384 2.72 -14.89 -15.47
N GLY A 385 3.09 -15.71 -16.47
CA GLY A 385 3.80 -16.97 -16.23
C GLY A 385 5.19 -16.79 -15.60
N ARG A 386 5.91 -15.70 -15.93
CA ARG A 386 7.19 -15.39 -15.27
C ARG A 386 7.00 -15.01 -13.81
N PHE A 387 5.94 -14.23 -13.54
CA PHE A 387 5.60 -13.74 -12.21
C PHE A 387 5.05 -14.84 -11.30
N GLU A 388 4.15 -15.66 -11.80
CA GLU A 388 3.66 -16.87 -11.13
C GLU A 388 4.82 -17.79 -10.71
N LYS A 389 5.73 -18.10 -11.65
CA LYS A 389 6.92 -18.91 -11.34
C LYS A 389 7.83 -18.26 -10.28
N HIS A 390 7.88 -16.94 -10.22
CA HIS A 390 8.60 -16.24 -9.16
C HIS A 390 7.90 -16.39 -7.80
N LEU A 391 6.59 -16.16 -7.76
CA LEU A 391 5.79 -16.28 -6.54
C LEU A 391 5.77 -17.71 -5.99
N LEU A 392 5.59 -18.73 -6.83
CA LEU A 392 5.64 -20.13 -6.39
C LEU A 392 6.95 -20.46 -5.67
N ARG A 393 8.10 -20.03 -6.22
CA ARG A 393 9.42 -20.21 -5.57
C ARG A 393 9.56 -19.49 -4.23
N LEU A 394 8.85 -18.37 -4.04
CA LEU A 394 8.83 -17.64 -2.77
C LEU A 394 7.93 -18.33 -1.73
N LEU A 395 6.85 -18.96 -2.18
CA LEU A 395 5.82 -19.59 -1.35
C LEU A 395 6.04 -21.09 -1.13
N GLU A 396 7.03 -21.70 -1.80
CA GLU A 396 7.44 -23.09 -1.57
C GLU A 396 7.75 -23.33 -0.07
N ASN A 397 7.08 -24.31 0.54
CA ASN A 397 7.07 -24.52 2.01
C ASN A 397 8.46 -24.54 2.68
N GLY A 398 9.50 -25.07 2.02
CA GLY A 398 10.86 -25.12 2.56
C GLY A 398 11.58 -23.76 2.61
N THR A 399 11.27 -22.85 1.69
CA THR A 399 11.84 -21.49 1.63
C THR A 399 10.95 -20.46 2.32
N PHE A 400 9.64 -20.69 2.36
CA PHE A 400 8.67 -19.77 2.93
C PHE A 400 8.76 -19.72 4.47
N HIS A 401 8.67 -20.88 5.14
CA HIS A 401 8.75 -20.94 6.61
C HIS A 401 10.14 -20.57 7.15
N SER A 402 11.21 -20.92 6.43
CA SER A 402 12.59 -20.59 6.81
C SER A 402 12.97 -19.12 6.56
N ARG A 403 12.06 -18.30 6.00
CA ARG A 403 12.30 -16.88 5.73
C ARG A 403 11.28 -15.96 6.41
N MET A 404 10.31 -16.51 7.14
CA MET A 404 9.30 -15.75 7.87
C MET A 404 9.84 -15.26 9.21
N CYS A 405 10.05 -13.94 9.32
CA CYS A 405 10.18 -13.20 10.58
C CYS A 405 11.02 -13.90 11.65
N ILE A 406 12.16 -14.48 11.27
CA ILE A 406 13.06 -15.19 12.19
C ILE A 406 13.59 -14.18 13.19
N LYS A 407 13.30 -14.41 14.46
CA LYS A 407 13.66 -13.52 15.57
C LYS A 407 15.10 -13.66 16.01
#